data_AF-A0A9E6VUK9-F1
#
_entry.id   AF-A0A9E6VUK9-F1
#
_cell.length_a   1.000
_cell.length_b   1.000
_cell.length_c   1.000
_cell.angle_alpha   90.00
_cell.angle_beta   90.00
_cell.angle_gamma   90.00
#
_symmetry.space_group_name_H-M   'P 1'
#
loop_
_entity.id
_entity.type
_entity.pdbx_description
1 polymer ?
#
loop_
_entity_poly.entity_id
_entity_poly.type
_entity_poly.pdbx_seq_one_letter_code
_entity_poly.pdbx_strand_id
1 'polypeptide(L)'
;MLLVFSYVRVMLLFFVNWLKTYTQKFMGVTKVMIIRHAEKPGTYPPAGSKGLEYNAINPYGQADAESLVTLGWERAGGIANLFYPTNKNFQSPELAAPNVIYAASPYDMKIDPYGNLEEPSQRPYQTISALYGKMQVMTSGTNPSLNLSFKKGDYANMVTSVLALQNAPAVLIAWQHQDILIDPKKEGSSSILNEFFSQTNTSTANFTLPVNPWPGDRYDMVLVLDMAGGQITAFTQVPQMLLANDSTVLFT
;
A
#
# COMPACT_ATOMS: atom_id res chain seq x y z
N MET A 1 -6.66 32.63 -47.34
CA MET A 1 -6.37 31.19 -47.12
C MET A 1 -5.66 30.89 -45.78
N LEU A 2 -4.80 31.77 -45.24
CA LEU A 2 -4.12 31.54 -43.94
C LEU A 2 -5.04 31.53 -42.69
N LEU A 3 -6.16 32.27 -42.68
CA LEU A 3 -7.06 32.39 -41.51
C LEU A 3 -7.86 31.11 -41.20
N VAL A 4 -8.20 30.30 -42.22
CA VAL A 4 -8.98 29.07 -42.04
C VAL A 4 -8.12 27.96 -41.41
N PHE A 5 -6.84 27.89 -41.75
CA PHE A 5 -5.90 26.92 -41.17
C PHE A 5 -5.64 27.16 -39.67
N SER A 6 -5.65 28.42 -39.22
CA SER A 6 -5.46 28.75 -37.80
C SER A 6 -6.65 28.32 -36.94
N TYR A 7 -7.88 28.48 -37.45
CA TYR A 7 -9.10 28.13 -36.71
C TYR A 7 -9.28 26.61 -36.53
N VAL A 8 -9.00 25.84 -37.58
CA VAL A 8 -9.07 24.37 -37.53
C VAL A 8 -8.03 23.81 -36.55
N ARG A 9 -6.82 24.38 -36.52
CA ARG A 9 -5.75 23.93 -35.61
C ARG A 9 -6.08 24.21 -34.14
N VAL A 10 -6.68 25.36 -33.86
CA VAL A 10 -7.14 25.73 -32.51
C VAL A 10 -8.29 24.82 -32.05
N MET A 11 -9.31 24.58 -32.88
CA MET A 11 -10.39 23.64 -32.53
C MET A 11 -9.90 22.20 -32.33
N LEU A 12 -8.93 21.73 -33.14
CA LEU A 12 -8.36 20.39 -32.98
C LEU A 12 -7.58 20.27 -31.66
N LEU A 13 -6.82 21.30 -31.27
CA LEU A 13 -6.13 21.35 -29.98
C LEU A 13 -7.10 21.36 -28.80
N PHE A 14 -8.20 22.12 -28.88
CA PHE A 14 -9.26 22.11 -27.87
C PHE A 14 -9.95 20.74 -27.79
N PHE A 15 -10.27 20.13 -28.93
CA PHE A 15 -10.92 18.82 -28.96
C PHE A 15 -10.01 17.72 -28.41
N VAL A 16 -8.72 17.71 -28.76
CA VAL A 16 -7.74 16.73 -28.25
C VAL A 16 -7.50 16.92 -26.74
N ASN A 17 -7.39 18.16 -26.27
CA ASN A 17 -7.26 18.43 -24.83
C ASN A 17 -8.54 18.06 -24.08
N TRP A 18 -9.71 18.37 -24.64
CA TRP A 18 -11.00 17.95 -24.09
C TRP A 18 -11.09 16.42 -24.02
N LEU A 19 -10.73 15.68 -25.07
CA LEU A 19 -10.71 14.22 -25.06
C LEU A 19 -9.75 13.67 -24.00
N LYS A 20 -8.53 14.23 -23.86
CA LYS A 20 -7.56 13.82 -22.85
C LYS A 20 -8.06 14.06 -21.43
N THR A 21 -8.61 15.24 -21.14
CA THR A 21 -9.18 15.56 -19.83
C THR A 21 -10.42 14.72 -19.54
N TYR A 22 -11.25 14.46 -20.56
CA TYR A 22 -12.44 13.63 -20.44
C TYR A 22 -12.06 12.17 -20.15
N THR A 23 -11.19 11.57 -20.97
CA THR A 23 -10.68 10.20 -20.74
C THR A 23 -10.00 10.05 -19.38
N GLN A 24 -9.18 11.01 -18.95
CA GLN A 24 -8.53 10.98 -17.64
C GLN A 24 -9.51 10.99 -16.47
N LYS A 25 -10.64 11.70 -16.59
CA LYS A 25 -11.71 11.72 -15.58
C LYS A 25 -12.41 10.36 -15.43
N PHE A 26 -12.39 9.52 -16.47
CA PHE A 26 -13.02 8.18 -16.48
C PHE A 26 -12.03 7.01 -16.34
N MET A 27 -10.74 7.29 -16.15
CA MET A 27 -9.78 6.22 -15.85
C MET A 27 -9.90 5.83 -14.37
N GLY A 28 -10.14 4.55 -14.10
CA GLY A 28 -10.07 3.95 -12.77
C GLY A 28 -8.64 3.89 -12.23
N VAL A 29 -8.43 3.23 -11.09
CA VAL A 29 -7.10 3.00 -10.50
C VAL A 29 -6.10 2.48 -11.55
N THR A 30 -4.88 3.03 -11.54
CA THR A 30 -3.81 2.64 -12.51
C THR A 30 -2.70 1.83 -11.87
N LYS A 31 -2.51 1.96 -10.55
CA LYS A 31 -1.51 1.21 -9.80
C LYS A 31 -1.97 1.00 -8.37
N VAL A 32 -1.82 -0.23 -7.87
CA VAL A 32 -2.03 -0.57 -6.46
C VAL A 32 -0.72 -1.12 -5.91
N MET A 33 -0.24 -0.52 -4.83
CA MET A 33 0.94 -0.96 -4.09
C MET A 33 0.48 -1.45 -2.72
N ILE A 34 0.88 -2.65 -2.33
CA ILE A 34 0.46 -3.29 -1.09
C ILE A 34 1.70 -3.61 -0.26
N ILE A 35 1.69 -3.16 0.98
CA ILE A 35 2.73 -3.45 1.97
C ILE A 35 2.09 -4.04 3.22
N ARG A 36 2.83 -4.88 3.93
CA ARG A 36 2.48 -5.21 5.31
C ARG A 36 2.89 -4.08 6.25
N HIS A 37 2.32 -4.07 7.45
CA HIS A 37 2.81 -3.22 8.53
C HIS A 37 4.28 -3.53 8.83
N ALA A 38 5.02 -2.51 9.27
CA ALA A 38 6.41 -2.61 9.70
C ALA A 38 6.56 -3.43 11.00
N GLU A 39 7.80 -3.55 11.48
CA GLU A 39 8.20 -4.46 12.55
C GLU A 39 7.38 -4.29 13.83
N LYS A 40 6.87 -5.42 14.32
CA LYS A 40 6.09 -5.55 15.57
C LYS A 40 6.97 -6.12 16.70
N PRO A 41 6.48 -6.22 17.95
CA PRO A 41 7.23 -6.89 19.01
C PRO A 41 7.75 -8.27 18.58
N GLY A 42 9.01 -8.54 18.88
CA GLY A 42 9.66 -9.78 18.50
C GLY A 42 11.18 -9.71 18.56
N THR A 43 11.79 -10.82 18.17
CA THR A 43 13.25 -10.97 18.13
C THR A 43 13.76 -10.74 16.71
N TYR A 44 14.66 -9.77 16.54
CA TYR A 44 15.25 -9.42 15.25
C TYR A 44 16.78 -9.51 15.33
N PRO A 45 17.45 -10.15 14.36
CA PRO A 45 18.91 -10.17 14.33
C PRO A 45 19.44 -8.78 13.95
N PRO A 46 20.33 -8.14 14.72
CA PRO A 46 21.24 -7.15 14.14
C PRO A 46 22.08 -7.87 13.08
N ALA A 47 22.38 -7.22 11.95
CA ALA A 47 23.10 -7.81 10.84
C ALA A 47 24.29 -8.69 11.32
N GLY A 48 24.18 -10.01 11.10
CA GLY A 48 25.22 -10.98 11.46
C GLY A 48 25.32 -11.42 12.93
N SER A 49 24.29 -11.21 13.77
CA SER A 49 24.36 -11.52 15.21
C SER A 49 23.12 -12.22 15.77
N LYS A 50 23.20 -12.66 17.04
CA LYS A 50 22.07 -13.26 17.77
C LYS A 50 20.92 -12.25 17.85
N GLY A 51 19.70 -12.76 17.67
CA GLY A 51 18.49 -11.95 17.73
C GLY A 51 18.36 -11.14 19.03
N LEU A 52 18.05 -9.86 18.90
CA LEU A 52 17.70 -8.98 20.01
C LEU A 52 16.19 -8.86 20.11
N GLU A 53 15.67 -8.82 21.33
CA GLU A 53 14.25 -8.58 21.58
C GLU A 53 13.93 -7.09 21.49
N TYR A 54 12.86 -6.77 20.77
CA TYR A 54 12.35 -5.42 20.59
C TYR A 54 10.94 -5.32 21.16
N ASN A 55 10.76 -4.38 22.07
CA ASN A 55 9.46 -4.02 22.64
C ASN A 55 8.84 -2.86 21.88
N ALA A 56 7.51 -2.87 21.74
CA ALA A 56 6.81 -1.83 21.00
C ALA A 56 6.65 -0.56 21.82
N ILE A 57 6.72 0.57 21.12
CA ILE A 57 6.62 1.91 21.68
C ILE A 57 5.66 2.74 20.85
N ASN A 58 4.82 3.52 21.51
CA ASN A 58 3.93 4.47 20.85
C ASN A 58 4.71 5.71 20.36
N PRO A 59 4.07 6.64 19.63
CA PRO A 59 4.72 7.88 19.15
C PRO A 59 5.30 8.79 20.25
N TYR A 60 4.92 8.58 21.51
CA TYR A 60 5.43 9.33 22.68
C TYR A 60 6.57 8.59 23.40
N GLY A 61 7.01 7.45 22.88
CA GLY A 61 8.08 6.62 23.47
C GLY A 61 7.62 5.76 24.65
N GLN A 62 6.32 5.63 24.89
CA GLN A 62 5.79 4.80 25.97
C GLN A 62 5.55 3.37 25.47
N ALA A 63 5.67 2.38 26.36
CA ALA A 63 5.39 0.99 26.03
C ALA A 63 3.93 0.82 25.57
N ASP A 64 3.74 0.16 24.43
CA ASP A 64 2.43 -0.12 23.85
C ASP A 64 2.55 -1.37 22.97
N ALA A 65 1.89 -2.45 23.37
CA ALA A 65 2.00 -3.74 22.69
C ALA A 65 1.49 -3.71 21.25
N GLU A 66 0.52 -2.83 20.93
CA GLU A 66 -0.10 -2.73 19.60
C GLU A 66 0.60 -1.76 18.65
N SER A 67 1.67 -1.12 19.12
CA SER A 67 2.52 -0.25 18.32
C SER A 67 3.64 -1.00 17.59
N LEU A 68 4.35 -0.28 16.73
CA LEU A 68 5.63 -0.68 16.13
C LEU A 68 6.75 -0.71 17.16
N VAL A 69 7.78 -1.51 16.90
CA VAL A 69 9.06 -1.41 17.61
C VAL A 69 9.94 -0.32 16.98
N THR A 70 11.04 0.05 17.63
CA THR A 70 11.99 1.05 17.08
C THR A 70 12.43 0.73 15.65
N LEU A 71 12.72 -0.53 15.35
CA LEU A 71 13.04 -0.98 13.99
C LEU A 71 11.88 -0.74 13.00
N GLY A 72 10.64 -0.91 13.45
CA GLY A 72 9.45 -0.67 12.65
C GLY A 72 9.20 0.82 12.40
N TRP A 73 9.48 1.66 13.39
CA TRP A 73 9.48 3.12 13.24
C TRP A 73 10.55 3.60 12.25
N GLU A 74 11.73 2.98 12.27
CA GLU A 74 12.80 3.24 11.29
C GLU A 74 12.34 2.90 9.87
N ARG A 75 11.75 1.72 9.66
CA ARG A 75 11.15 1.35 8.36
C ARG A 75 10.05 2.31 7.94
N ALA A 76 9.15 2.70 8.84
CA ALA A 76 8.09 3.66 8.54
C ALA A 76 8.65 5.00 8.04
N GLY A 77 9.77 5.46 8.62
CA GLY A 77 10.53 6.62 8.12
C GLY A 77 11.11 6.38 6.72
N GLY A 78 11.71 5.21 6.48
CA GLY A 78 12.22 4.81 5.16
C GLY A 78 11.14 4.75 4.07
N ILE A 79 9.97 4.21 4.41
CA ILE A 79 8.78 4.11 3.53
C ILE A 79 8.35 5.50 3.02
N ALA A 80 8.48 6.55 3.85
CA ALA A 80 8.16 7.92 3.43
C ALA A 80 9.04 8.39 2.26
N ASN A 81 10.31 8.00 2.24
CA ASN A 81 11.22 8.30 1.12
C ASN A 81 11.05 7.32 -0.05
N LEU A 82 10.69 6.07 0.22
CA LEU A 82 10.44 5.05 -0.80
C LEU A 82 9.31 5.47 -1.75
N PHE A 83 8.17 5.86 -1.20
CA PHE A 83 6.98 6.20 -1.97
C PHE A 83 6.86 7.69 -2.28
N TYR A 84 7.64 8.54 -1.64
CA TYR A 84 7.63 9.98 -1.93
C TYR A 84 9.03 10.58 -1.89
N PRO A 85 9.96 10.14 -2.76
CA PRO A 85 11.35 10.60 -2.72
C PRO A 85 11.43 12.11 -3.01
N THR A 86 12.20 12.84 -2.21
CA THR A 86 12.29 14.32 -2.30
C THR A 86 12.86 14.78 -3.65
N ASN A 87 13.77 14.00 -4.23
CA ASN A 87 14.36 14.26 -5.55
C ASN A 87 13.50 13.72 -6.71
N LYS A 88 12.31 13.14 -6.42
CA LYS A 88 11.40 12.51 -7.39
C LYS A 88 11.96 11.30 -8.14
N ASN A 89 13.10 10.77 -7.70
CA ASN A 89 13.69 9.56 -8.27
C ASN A 89 13.33 8.36 -7.38
N PHE A 90 12.50 7.47 -7.91
CA PHE A 90 12.18 6.21 -7.25
C PHE A 90 13.35 5.24 -7.37
N GLN A 91 13.51 4.38 -6.35
CA GLN A 91 14.52 3.31 -6.40
C GLN A 91 14.17 2.22 -7.43
N SER A 92 12.88 2.11 -7.79
CA SER A 92 12.36 1.16 -8.76
C SER A 92 11.31 1.86 -9.63
N PRO A 93 11.32 1.68 -10.97
CA PRO A 93 10.35 2.28 -11.87
C PRO A 93 8.92 1.72 -11.69
N GLU A 94 8.77 0.59 -11.01
CA GLU A 94 7.49 -0.04 -10.70
C GLU A 94 6.73 0.67 -9.57
N LEU A 95 7.42 1.49 -8.78
CA LEU A 95 6.82 2.28 -7.70
C LEU A 95 6.27 3.62 -8.21
N ALA A 96 5.29 4.15 -7.49
CA ALA A 96 4.76 5.50 -7.73
C ALA A 96 4.47 6.21 -6.41
N ALA A 97 4.30 7.54 -6.49
CA ALA A 97 3.76 8.31 -5.39
C ALA A 97 2.25 8.06 -5.29
N PRO A 98 1.73 7.56 -4.16
CA PRO A 98 0.29 7.33 -4.03
C PRO A 98 -0.47 8.65 -4.01
N ASN A 99 -1.72 8.63 -4.46
CA ASN A 99 -2.70 9.72 -4.30
C ASN A 99 -3.68 9.42 -3.16
N VAL A 100 -3.91 8.12 -2.91
CA VAL A 100 -4.82 7.60 -1.91
C VAL A 100 -4.08 6.53 -1.13
N ILE A 101 -4.15 6.61 0.20
CA ILE A 101 -3.56 5.64 1.12
C ILE A 101 -4.68 4.97 1.89
N TYR A 102 -4.67 3.65 1.95
CA TYR A 102 -5.50 2.83 2.82
C TYR A 102 -4.63 2.18 3.89
N ALA A 103 -5.13 2.15 5.12
CA ALA A 103 -4.57 1.30 6.16
C ALA A 103 -5.69 0.67 6.98
N ALA A 104 -5.45 -0.52 7.52
CA ALA A 104 -6.40 -1.14 8.44
C ALA A 104 -6.69 -0.20 9.61
N SER A 105 -7.97 -0.07 9.95
CA SER A 105 -8.43 0.89 10.94
C SER A 105 -7.74 0.67 12.29
N PRO A 106 -7.06 1.69 12.84
CA PRO A 106 -6.49 1.63 14.18
C PRO A 106 -7.55 1.84 15.27
N TYR A 107 -8.84 1.81 14.93
CA TYR A 107 -9.96 2.10 15.82
C TYR A 107 -10.92 0.90 16.00
N ASP A 108 -10.61 -0.26 15.41
CA ASP A 108 -11.46 -1.47 15.49
C ASP A 108 -11.36 -2.17 16.85
N MET A 109 -11.91 -1.55 17.89
CA MET A 109 -12.01 -2.17 19.22
C MET A 109 -12.87 -3.43 19.18
N LYS A 110 -12.38 -4.49 19.82
CA LYS A 110 -13.14 -5.73 20.00
C LYS A 110 -13.28 -6.05 21.47
N ILE A 111 -14.41 -6.66 21.82
CA ILE A 111 -14.61 -7.29 23.12
C ILE A 111 -14.40 -8.78 22.91
N ASP A 112 -13.47 -9.37 23.64
CA ASP A 112 -13.26 -10.82 23.63
C ASP A 112 -14.45 -11.55 24.29
N PRO A 113 -14.57 -12.89 24.14
CA PRO A 113 -15.67 -13.65 24.75
C PRO A 113 -15.73 -13.58 26.29
N TYR A 114 -14.70 -13.05 26.94
CA TYR A 114 -14.58 -12.89 28.39
C TYR A 114 -14.85 -11.45 28.85
N GLY A 115 -15.17 -10.54 27.93
CA GLY A 115 -15.49 -9.14 28.23
C GLY A 115 -14.29 -8.19 28.25
N ASN A 116 -13.09 -8.63 27.85
CA ASN A 116 -11.91 -7.77 27.79
C ASN A 116 -11.88 -6.99 26.47
N LEU A 117 -11.46 -5.73 26.55
CA LEU A 117 -11.17 -4.91 25.38
C LEU A 117 -9.85 -5.38 24.73
N GLU A 118 -9.92 -5.88 23.51
CA GLU A 118 -8.77 -6.08 22.62
C GLU A 118 -8.54 -4.78 21.84
N GLU A 119 -7.38 -4.17 22.07
CA GLU A 119 -6.98 -2.97 21.35
C GLU A 119 -6.64 -3.33 19.89
N PRO A 120 -7.08 -2.52 18.91
CA PRO A 120 -6.71 -2.71 17.53
C PRO A 120 -5.22 -2.46 17.31
N SER A 121 -4.60 -3.30 16.49
CA SER A 121 -3.23 -3.09 16.00
C SER A 121 -3.09 -1.70 15.37
N GLN A 122 -2.18 -0.89 15.91
CA GLN A 122 -1.88 0.45 15.37
C GLN A 122 -0.95 0.39 14.16
N ARG A 123 -0.27 -0.76 14.00
CA ARG A 123 0.89 -0.95 13.14
C ARG A 123 0.65 -0.59 11.66
N PRO A 124 -0.47 -0.97 11.02
CA PRO A 124 -0.72 -0.59 9.61
C PRO A 124 -0.77 0.93 9.41
N TYR A 125 -1.46 1.66 10.30
CA TYR A 125 -1.52 3.11 10.27
C TYR A 125 -0.15 3.74 10.59
N GLN A 126 0.52 3.27 11.65
CA GLN A 126 1.83 3.79 12.05
C GLN A 126 2.87 3.64 10.94
N THR A 127 2.83 2.53 10.19
CA THR A 127 3.71 2.26 9.05
C THR A 127 3.64 3.34 7.96
N ILE A 128 2.44 3.91 7.71
CA ILE A 128 2.24 4.93 6.67
C ILE A 128 2.21 6.36 7.21
N SER A 129 2.24 6.55 8.54
CA SER A 129 2.02 7.84 9.17
C SER A 129 3.07 8.89 8.76
N ALA A 130 4.34 8.49 8.70
CA ALA A 130 5.44 9.35 8.25
C ALA A 130 5.31 9.74 6.76
N LEU A 131 4.92 8.78 5.91
CA LEU A 131 4.64 9.04 4.49
C LEU A 131 3.51 10.06 4.33
N TYR A 132 2.38 9.82 5.01
CA TYR A 132 1.23 10.71 4.98
C TYR A 132 1.59 12.12 5.42
N GLY A 133 2.26 12.26 6.57
CA GLY A 133 2.72 13.56 7.08
C GLY A 133 3.68 14.28 6.12
N LYS A 134 4.65 13.56 5.54
CA LYS A 134 5.57 14.12 4.54
C LYS A 134 4.82 14.69 3.34
N MET A 135 3.90 13.93 2.78
CA MET A 135 3.18 14.35 1.59
C MET A 135 2.24 15.52 1.89
N GLN A 136 1.58 15.55 3.05
CA GLN A 136 0.77 16.69 3.50
C GLN A 136 1.59 17.98 3.53
N VAL A 137 2.82 17.94 4.06
CA VAL A 137 3.72 19.11 4.05
C VAL A 137 4.10 19.50 2.62
N MET A 138 4.50 18.53 1.78
CA MET A 138 5.00 18.81 0.44
C MET A 138 3.93 19.25 -0.57
N THR A 139 2.65 18.94 -0.31
CA THR A 139 1.52 19.29 -1.19
C THR A 139 0.65 20.41 -0.61
N SER A 140 1.09 21.06 0.47
CA SER A 140 0.29 22.05 1.20
C SER A 140 -1.10 21.53 1.61
N GLY A 141 -1.15 20.27 2.03
CA GLY A 141 -2.35 19.61 2.55
C GLY A 141 -3.35 19.11 1.49
N THR A 142 -3.01 19.20 0.20
CA THR A 142 -3.95 18.85 -0.87
C THR A 142 -3.91 17.38 -1.28
N ASN A 143 -2.83 16.65 -0.95
CA ASN A 143 -2.63 15.24 -1.30
C ASN A 143 -1.63 14.58 -0.32
N PRO A 144 -1.84 13.34 0.14
CA PRO A 144 -2.87 12.38 -0.29
C PRO A 144 -4.10 12.41 0.61
N SER A 145 -5.12 11.68 0.18
CA SER A 145 -6.18 11.25 1.08
C SER A 145 -5.74 10.00 1.84
N LEU A 146 -6.19 9.89 3.09
CA LEU A 146 -5.98 8.73 3.94
C LEU A 146 -7.34 8.13 4.33
N ASN A 147 -7.53 6.85 4.05
CA ASN A 147 -8.73 6.11 4.38
C ASN A 147 -8.43 5.04 5.43
N LEU A 148 -9.05 5.20 6.62
CA LEU A 148 -8.93 4.30 7.78
C LEU A 148 -10.27 3.65 8.15
N SER A 149 -11.25 3.67 7.24
CA SER A 149 -12.62 3.24 7.53
C SER A 149 -12.80 1.73 7.53
N PHE A 150 -11.83 0.97 7.02
CA PHE A 150 -11.91 -0.48 6.87
C PHE A 150 -11.16 -1.21 7.97
N LYS A 151 -11.85 -2.13 8.65
CA LYS A 151 -11.30 -2.98 9.71
C LYS A 151 -10.39 -4.06 9.12
N LYS A 152 -9.52 -4.70 9.93
CA LYS A 152 -8.57 -5.73 9.46
C LYS A 152 -9.20 -6.88 8.65
N GLY A 153 -10.42 -7.28 8.99
CA GLY A 153 -11.16 -8.33 8.26
C GLY A 153 -12.02 -7.84 7.09
N ASP A 154 -12.10 -6.53 6.85
CA ASP A 154 -12.99 -5.90 5.88
C ASP A 154 -12.30 -5.59 4.54
N TYR A 155 -11.27 -6.38 4.22
CA TYR A 155 -10.42 -6.13 3.06
C TYR A 155 -11.16 -6.27 1.73
N ALA A 156 -12.21 -7.11 1.64
CA ALA A 156 -13.01 -7.23 0.43
C ALA A 156 -13.74 -5.92 0.08
N ASN A 157 -14.36 -5.27 1.07
CA ASN A 157 -15.00 -3.97 0.88
C ASN A 157 -13.98 -2.85 0.66
N MET A 158 -12.79 -2.97 1.26
CA MET A 158 -11.67 -2.06 0.96
C MET A 158 -11.25 -2.17 -0.51
N VAL A 159 -11.10 -3.38 -1.06
CA VAL A 159 -10.80 -3.58 -2.48
C VAL A 159 -11.90 -3.00 -3.37
N THR A 160 -13.17 -3.22 -3.05
CA THR A 160 -14.30 -2.58 -3.74
C THR A 160 -14.14 -1.05 -3.75
N SER A 161 -13.79 -0.46 -2.61
CA SER A 161 -13.56 0.99 -2.49
C SER A 161 -12.40 1.46 -3.35
N VAL A 162 -11.30 0.71 -3.42
CA VAL A 162 -10.14 1.02 -4.26
C VAL A 162 -10.51 0.99 -5.74
N LEU A 163 -11.23 -0.06 -6.18
CA LEU A 163 -11.63 -0.22 -7.58
C LEU A 163 -12.66 0.81 -8.03
N ALA A 164 -13.41 1.40 -7.10
CA ALA A 164 -14.35 2.49 -7.36
C ALA A 164 -13.69 3.87 -7.52
N LEU A 165 -12.39 4.01 -7.23
CA LEU A 165 -11.69 5.27 -7.36
C LEU A 165 -11.60 5.73 -8.82
N GLN A 166 -11.70 7.05 -9.03
CA GLN A 166 -11.63 7.71 -10.33
C GLN A 166 -10.42 8.65 -10.40
N ASN A 167 -10.12 9.13 -11.60
CA ASN A 167 -9.00 10.03 -11.91
C ASN A 167 -7.62 9.36 -11.85
N ALA A 168 -7.55 8.08 -12.19
CA ALA A 168 -6.30 7.34 -12.35
C ALA A 168 -5.32 7.35 -11.15
N PRO A 169 -5.78 7.21 -9.89
CA PRO A 169 -4.87 7.30 -8.75
C PRO A 169 -3.92 6.11 -8.70
N ALA A 170 -2.70 6.37 -8.22
CA ALA A 170 -1.88 5.35 -7.59
C ALA A 170 -2.33 5.17 -6.13
N VAL A 171 -2.46 3.93 -5.68
CA VAL A 171 -2.98 3.59 -4.34
C VAL A 171 -1.92 2.85 -3.55
N LEU A 172 -1.75 3.21 -2.28
CA LEU A 172 -0.96 2.43 -1.32
C LEU A 172 -1.87 1.81 -0.27
N ILE A 173 -1.69 0.53 0.02
CA ILE A 173 -2.44 -0.23 1.02
C ILE A 173 -1.46 -0.78 2.05
N ALA A 174 -1.64 -0.44 3.32
CA ALA A 174 -0.88 -1.01 4.43
C ALA A 174 -1.78 -1.91 5.28
N TRP A 175 -1.39 -3.18 5.46
CA TRP A 175 -2.24 -4.16 6.13
C TRP A 175 -1.46 -5.18 6.98
N GLN A 176 -2.15 -6.12 7.63
CA GLN A 176 -1.51 -7.26 8.28
C GLN A 176 -1.24 -8.39 7.29
N HIS A 177 -0.07 -9.03 7.41
CA HIS A 177 0.42 -9.95 6.38
C HIS A 177 -0.49 -11.15 6.14
N GLN A 178 -1.25 -11.59 7.16
CA GLN A 178 -2.13 -12.76 7.09
C GLN A 178 -3.41 -12.51 6.30
N ASP A 179 -3.67 -11.27 5.88
CA ASP A 179 -4.78 -10.96 4.98
C ASP A 179 -4.29 -10.42 3.63
N ILE A 180 -3.00 -10.16 3.44
CA ILE A 180 -2.48 -9.73 2.13
C ILE A 180 -2.39 -10.92 1.17
N LEU A 181 -1.84 -12.03 1.67
CA LEU A 181 -1.76 -13.33 1.00
C LEU A 181 -2.56 -14.36 1.80
N ILE A 182 -2.89 -15.49 1.17
CA ILE A 182 -3.70 -16.53 1.82
C ILE A 182 -2.92 -17.09 3.02
N ASP A 183 -3.56 -17.13 4.18
CA ASP A 183 -3.05 -17.87 5.34
C ASP A 183 -3.69 -19.26 5.34
N PRO A 184 -2.94 -20.34 5.05
CA PRO A 184 -3.50 -21.69 4.98
C PRO A 184 -4.05 -22.16 6.35
N LYS A 185 -3.72 -21.47 7.44
CA LYS A 185 -4.28 -21.76 8.78
C LYS A 185 -5.67 -21.14 9.00
N LYS A 186 -6.11 -20.24 8.11
CA LYS A 186 -7.45 -19.67 8.11
C LYS A 186 -8.30 -20.43 7.10
N GLU A 187 -9.11 -21.38 7.55
CA GLU A 187 -10.00 -22.14 6.68
C GLU A 187 -10.98 -21.20 5.94
N GLY A 188 -11.20 -21.43 4.64
CA GLY A 188 -12.04 -20.58 3.80
C GLY A 188 -11.50 -19.17 3.55
N SER A 189 -10.22 -18.90 3.85
CA SER A 189 -9.65 -17.56 3.74
C SER A 189 -9.54 -17.05 2.30
N SER A 190 -10.08 -15.85 2.10
CA SER A 190 -9.67 -14.96 1.02
C SER A 190 -8.45 -14.13 1.48
N SER A 191 -7.94 -13.29 0.58
CA SER A 191 -6.87 -12.33 0.87
C SER A 191 -7.06 -11.10 -0.01
N ILE A 192 -6.42 -9.98 0.34
CA ILE A 192 -6.42 -8.75 -0.46
C ILE A 192 -6.02 -9.05 -1.91
N LEU A 193 -4.97 -9.85 -2.11
CA LEU A 193 -4.54 -10.18 -3.48
C LEU A 193 -5.62 -10.98 -4.23
N ASN A 194 -6.24 -11.97 -3.58
CA ASN A 194 -7.34 -12.74 -4.18
C ASN A 194 -8.55 -11.85 -4.52
N GLU A 195 -8.91 -10.92 -3.63
CA GLU A 195 -10.01 -9.99 -3.85
C GLU A 195 -9.75 -9.12 -5.08
N PHE A 196 -8.53 -8.61 -5.28
CA PHE A 196 -8.18 -7.88 -6.50
C PHE A 196 -8.36 -8.73 -7.76
N PHE A 197 -7.84 -9.97 -7.79
CA PHE A 197 -8.02 -10.85 -8.96
C PHE A 197 -9.50 -11.20 -9.20
N SER A 198 -10.24 -11.53 -8.13
CA SER A 198 -11.65 -11.92 -8.20
C SER A 198 -12.53 -10.76 -8.67
N GLN A 199 -12.44 -9.60 -8.02
CA GLN A 199 -13.33 -8.46 -8.30
C GLN A 199 -13.03 -7.78 -9.64
N THR A 200 -11.80 -7.91 -10.15
CA THR A 200 -11.42 -7.43 -11.50
C THR A 200 -11.67 -8.47 -12.59
N ASN A 201 -12.12 -9.67 -12.22
CA ASN A 201 -12.26 -10.82 -13.11
C ASN A 201 -10.97 -11.08 -13.91
N THR A 202 -9.81 -10.91 -13.26
CA THR A 202 -8.51 -11.16 -13.88
C THR A 202 -8.05 -12.59 -13.57
N SER A 203 -7.69 -13.35 -14.59
CA SER A 203 -7.12 -14.69 -14.40
C SER A 203 -5.72 -14.62 -13.80
N THR A 204 -5.44 -15.45 -12.79
CA THR A 204 -4.11 -15.56 -12.18
C THR A 204 -3.11 -16.36 -13.03
N ALA A 205 -3.58 -17.07 -14.07
CA ALA A 205 -2.77 -18.01 -14.85
C ALA A 205 -1.55 -17.38 -15.56
N ASN A 206 -1.59 -16.07 -15.80
CA ASN A 206 -0.53 -15.34 -16.50
C ASN A 206 0.45 -14.63 -15.55
N PHE A 207 0.31 -14.84 -14.23
CA PHE A 207 1.11 -14.15 -13.22
C PHE A 207 1.91 -15.14 -12.38
N THR A 208 3.16 -14.79 -12.10
CA THR A 208 3.96 -15.46 -11.07
C THR A 208 3.63 -14.85 -9.72
N LEU A 209 2.65 -15.44 -9.04
CA LEU A 209 2.21 -15.00 -7.71
C LEU A 209 3.14 -15.52 -6.61
N PRO A 210 3.26 -14.79 -5.49
CA PRO A 210 4.10 -15.18 -4.36
C PRO A 210 3.56 -16.43 -3.66
N VAL A 211 4.42 -17.12 -2.92
CA VAL A 211 4.02 -18.20 -2.01
C VAL A 211 3.07 -17.73 -0.92
N ASN A 212 2.18 -18.63 -0.53
CA ASN A 212 1.33 -18.50 0.64
C ASN A 212 1.92 -19.28 1.83
N PRO A 213 1.84 -18.75 3.05
CA PRO A 213 1.48 -17.38 3.40
C PRO A 213 2.62 -16.40 3.14
N TRP A 214 2.33 -15.10 3.32
CA TRP A 214 3.38 -14.08 3.39
C TRP A 214 4.46 -14.47 4.41
N PRO A 215 5.76 -14.55 4.02
CA PRO A 215 6.83 -14.97 4.93
C PRO A 215 6.99 -14.05 6.14
N GLY A 216 6.95 -14.61 7.35
CA GLY A 216 6.83 -13.85 8.60
C GLY A 216 7.97 -12.86 8.88
N ASP A 217 9.18 -13.16 8.40
CA ASP A 217 10.40 -12.37 8.52
C ASP A 217 10.55 -11.27 7.45
N ARG A 218 9.71 -11.29 6.40
CA ARG A 218 9.83 -10.38 5.26
C ARG A 218 8.96 -9.14 5.41
N TYR A 219 9.46 -8.09 6.06
CA TYR A 219 8.80 -6.77 6.20
C TYR A 219 9.06 -5.84 5.00
N ASP A 220 9.90 -6.29 4.09
CA ASP A 220 10.68 -5.55 3.11
C ASP A 220 10.16 -5.72 1.68
N MET A 221 8.87 -6.00 1.51
CA MET A 221 8.27 -6.22 0.19
C MET A 221 7.13 -5.25 -0.09
N VAL A 222 7.03 -4.83 -1.35
CA VAL A 222 5.87 -4.18 -1.94
C VAL A 222 5.32 -5.11 -3.02
N LEU A 223 4.04 -5.48 -2.93
CA LEU A 223 3.34 -6.10 -4.05
C LEU A 223 2.73 -5.00 -4.91
N VAL A 224 3.03 -4.99 -6.20
CA VAL A 224 2.58 -3.97 -7.15
C VAL A 224 1.65 -4.62 -8.17
N LEU A 225 0.44 -4.07 -8.30
CA LEU A 225 -0.52 -4.38 -9.35
C LEU A 225 -0.59 -3.19 -10.30
N ASP A 226 -0.23 -3.40 -11.56
CA ASP A 226 -0.53 -2.44 -12.61
C ASP A 226 -1.93 -2.71 -13.15
N MET A 227 -2.69 -1.63 -13.32
CA MET A 227 -4.11 -1.68 -13.64
C MET A 227 -4.37 -0.93 -14.95
N ALA A 228 -5.10 -1.55 -15.88
CA ALA A 228 -5.58 -0.90 -17.09
C ALA A 228 -6.97 -1.41 -17.44
N GLY A 229 -7.89 -0.49 -17.77
CA GLY A 229 -9.27 -0.84 -18.13
C GLY A 229 -10.03 -1.58 -17.02
N GLY A 230 -9.64 -1.40 -15.74
CA GLY A 230 -10.22 -2.10 -14.59
C GLY A 230 -9.69 -3.52 -14.36
N GLN A 231 -8.70 -3.96 -15.13
CA GLN A 231 -8.08 -5.28 -15.00
C GLN A 231 -6.63 -5.17 -14.55
N ILE A 232 -6.11 -6.21 -13.91
CA ILE A 232 -4.69 -6.32 -13.57
C ILE A 232 -3.93 -6.71 -14.84
N THR A 233 -2.91 -5.93 -15.20
CA THR A 233 -2.09 -6.17 -16.39
C THR A 233 -0.67 -6.62 -16.07
N ALA A 234 -0.16 -6.27 -14.88
CA ALA A 234 1.11 -6.78 -14.37
C ALA A 234 1.05 -6.98 -12.85
N PHE A 235 1.84 -7.93 -12.37
CA PHE A 235 2.10 -8.17 -10.97
C PHE A 235 3.62 -8.17 -10.77
N THR A 236 4.11 -7.34 -9.85
CA THR A 236 5.55 -7.28 -9.51
C THR A 236 5.75 -7.27 -8.01
N GLN A 237 6.84 -7.91 -7.56
CA GLN A 237 7.34 -7.82 -6.19
C GLN A 237 8.54 -6.88 -6.19
N VAL A 238 8.49 -5.81 -5.38
CA VAL A 238 9.58 -4.84 -5.26
C VAL A 238 10.15 -4.88 -3.84
N PRO A 239 11.39 -5.36 -3.66
CA PRO A 239 12.09 -5.25 -2.39
C PRO A 239 12.24 -3.79 -1.97
N GLN A 240 11.89 -3.48 -0.72
CA GLN A 240 11.97 -2.13 -0.16
C GLN A 240 13.43 -1.69 0.06
N MET A 241 14.31 -2.61 0.47
CA MET A 241 15.74 -2.35 0.71
C MET A 241 16.01 -1.12 1.60
N LEU A 242 15.21 -0.97 2.67
CA LEU A 242 15.27 0.17 3.59
C LEU A 242 16.18 -0.08 4.79
N LEU A 243 16.20 -1.33 5.29
CA LEU A 243 16.93 -1.71 6.49
C LEU A 243 18.00 -2.75 6.17
N ALA A 244 19.01 -2.88 7.04
CA ALA A 244 20.18 -3.72 6.81
C ALA A 244 19.89 -5.22 6.65
N ASN A 245 18.72 -5.69 7.10
CA ASN A 245 18.29 -7.09 6.98
C ASN A 245 17.32 -7.33 5.82
N ASP A 246 17.05 -6.31 5.01
CA ASP A 246 16.20 -6.46 3.83
C ASP A 246 16.91 -7.34 2.79
N SER A 247 16.11 -8.04 1.99
CA SER A 247 16.57 -9.00 1.01
C SER A 247 16.01 -8.69 -0.37
N THR A 248 16.86 -8.79 -1.39
CA THR A 248 16.43 -8.68 -2.79
C THR A 248 15.69 -9.92 -3.28
N VAL A 249 15.65 -10.99 -2.49
CA VAL A 249 14.99 -12.26 -2.87
C VAL A 249 13.47 -12.07 -2.84
N LEU A 250 12.79 -12.48 -3.92
CA LEU A 250 11.33 -12.42 -4.03
C LEU A 250 10.67 -13.59 -3.29
N PHE A 251 9.38 -13.49 -3.01
CA PHE A 251 8.59 -14.65 -2.57
C PHE A 251 8.40 -15.57 -3.79
N THR A 252 8.92 -16.78 -3.74
CA THR A 252 8.77 -17.79 -4.81
C THR A 252 8.24 -19.08 -4.25
#